data_AF-A0A0C9XS20-F1
#
_entry.id   AF-A0A0C9XS20-F1
#
_cell.length_a   1.000
_cell.length_b   1.000
_cell.length_c   1.000
_cell.angle_alpha   90.00
_cell.angle_beta   90.00
_cell.angle_gamma   90.00
#
_symmetry.space_group_name_H-M   'P 1'
#
loop_
_entity.id
_entity.type
_entity.pdbx_description
1 polymer ?
#
loop_
_entity_poly.entity_id
_entity_poly.type
_entity_poly.pdbx_seq_one_letter_code
_entity_poly.pdbx_strand_id
1 'polypeptide(L)'
;MIFNNYKQALQIIEEGKKMLLCIMDDLGIMDVSVFRRWLSEENEYLTAHSCKPEEETLQMEYWQKLVNMDASWKHLSDLTWTVATLSSAATSSFIQKDIAATMHKEMMHCHATENFEKDLKIVQDLKVRLGIMKCWVPEDEEWQATGHLVTNCKYQHCLDQLKSLIVAQILELLKMNQAGTGYKLCKHIAKALKAHSAAIHTSLNQFNTAAHACSPPHPQLTFEEVMEYTFLADFDLLHNTTHEDISQQPWATPAACAAMDQYFKPTM
;
A
#
# COMPACT_ATOMS: atom_id res chain seq x y z
N MET A 1 -20.93 -21.49 -39.43
CA MET A 1 -20.42 -20.62 -38.34
C MET A 1 -19.33 -21.32 -37.53
N ILE A 2 -19.58 -22.52 -36.98
CA ILE A 2 -18.59 -23.29 -36.18
C ILE A 2 -17.30 -23.63 -36.98
N PHE A 3 -17.42 -24.04 -38.24
CA PHE A 3 -16.25 -24.41 -39.06
C PHE A 3 -15.30 -23.23 -39.36
N ASN A 4 -15.83 -22.02 -39.60
CA ASN A 4 -15.00 -20.83 -39.81
C ASN A 4 -14.33 -20.39 -38.52
N ASN A 5 -15.03 -20.45 -37.39
CA ASN A 5 -14.44 -20.16 -36.08
C ASN A 5 -13.30 -21.15 -35.76
N TYR A 6 -13.48 -22.43 -36.09
CA TYR A 6 -12.44 -23.45 -35.94
C TYR A 6 -11.21 -23.19 -36.83
N LYS A 7 -11.42 -22.84 -38.10
CA LYS A 7 -10.32 -22.46 -39.00
C LYS A 7 -9.57 -21.22 -38.52
N GLN A 8 -10.31 -20.24 -38.00
CA GLN A 8 -9.74 -19.01 -37.43
C GLN A 8 -8.95 -19.32 -36.15
N ALA A 9 -9.47 -20.18 -35.27
CA ALA A 9 -8.74 -20.63 -34.08
C ALA A 9 -7.43 -21.34 -34.44
N LEU A 10 -7.45 -22.25 -35.43
CA LEU A 10 -6.23 -22.92 -35.91
C LEU A 10 -5.20 -21.93 -36.45
N GLN A 11 -5.63 -20.91 -37.20
CA GLN A 11 -4.76 -19.88 -37.72
C GLN A 11 -4.13 -19.05 -36.59
N ILE A 12 -4.92 -18.66 -35.58
CA ILE A 12 -4.43 -17.95 -34.39
C ILE A 12 -3.38 -18.79 -33.63
N ILE A 13 -3.60 -20.09 -33.50
CA ILE A 13 -2.65 -21.01 -32.85
C ILE A 13 -1.35 -21.08 -33.64
N GLU A 14 -1.42 -21.17 -34.97
CA GLU A 14 -0.24 -21.26 -35.83
C GLU A 14 0.56 -19.96 -35.85
N GLU A 15 -0.12 -18.81 -35.96
CA GLU A 15 0.48 -17.48 -35.86
C GLU A 15 1.12 -17.28 -34.47
N GLY A 16 0.44 -17.72 -33.42
CA GLY A 16 0.94 -17.63 -32.05
C GLY A 16 2.22 -18.41 -31.82
N LYS A 17 2.33 -19.62 -32.39
CA LYS A 17 3.56 -20.44 -32.35
C LYS A 17 4.71 -19.81 -33.12
N LYS A 18 4.44 -19.23 -34.29
CA LYS A 18 5.46 -18.54 -35.09
C LYS A 18 6.01 -17.32 -34.34
N MET A 19 5.11 -16.53 -33.75
CA MET A 19 5.48 -15.38 -32.92
C MET A 19 6.35 -15.80 -31.72
N LEU A 20 5.99 -16.87 -31.02
CA LEU A 20 6.78 -17.38 -29.91
C LEU A 20 8.20 -17.79 -30.34
N LEU A 21 8.34 -18.48 -31.48
CA LEU A 21 9.65 -18.88 -31.99
C LEU A 21 10.52 -17.67 -32.33
N CYS A 22 9.96 -16.63 -32.96
CA CYS A 22 10.69 -15.40 -33.23
C CYS A 22 11.17 -14.72 -31.94
N ILE A 23 10.30 -14.63 -30.93
CA ILE A 23 10.66 -14.03 -29.63
C ILE A 23 11.74 -14.87 -28.93
N MET A 24 11.67 -16.20 -29.01
CA MET A 24 12.68 -17.10 -28.47
C MET A 24 14.05 -16.92 -29.16
N ASP A 25 14.07 -16.79 -30.48
CA ASP A 25 15.30 -16.54 -31.25
C ASP A 25 15.89 -15.16 -30.90
N ASP A 26 15.05 -14.12 -30.79
CA ASP A 26 15.48 -12.76 -30.42
C ASP A 26 16.07 -12.70 -29.00
N LEU A 27 15.57 -13.55 -28.09
CA LEU A 27 16.04 -13.65 -26.70
C LEU A 27 17.13 -14.71 -26.49
N GLY A 28 17.51 -15.46 -27.54
CA GLY A 28 18.48 -16.55 -27.43
C GLY A 28 18.02 -17.73 -26.57
N ILE A 29 16.71 -17.95 -26.43
CA ILE A 29 16.11 -19.02 -25.63
C ILE A 29 15.94 -20.27 -26.51
N MET A 30 16.71 -21.32 -26.23
CA MET A 30 16.62 -22.58 -26.98
C MET A 30 15.57 -23.56 -26.45
N ASP A 31 15.19 -23.44 -25.18
CA ASP A 31 14.32 -24.40 -24.50
C ASP A 31 13.12 -23.72 -23.83
N VAL A 32 11.93 -24.23 -24.15
CA VAL A 32 10.66 -23.80 -23.55
C VAL A 32 10.56 -24.14 -22.06
N SER A 33 11.40 -25.03 -21.53
CA SER A 33 11.47 -25.30 -20.09
C SER A 33 11.85 -24.07 -19.26
N VAL A 34 12.55 -23.11 -19.88
CA VAL A 34 12.93 -21.84 -19.27
C VAL A 34 11.70 -21.06 -18.79
N PHE A 35 10.61 -21.05 -19.55
CA PHE A 35 9.38 -20.35 -19.15
C PHE A 35 8.72 -20.95 -17.91
N ARG A 36 8.76 -22.29 -17.75
CA ARG A 36 8.27 -22.94 -16.52
C ARG A 36 9.14 -22.65 -15.31
N ARG A 37 10.46 -22.57 -15.51
CA ARG A 37 11.40 -22.20 -14.46
C ARG A 37 11.17 -20.75 -14.03
N TRP A 38 11.08 -19.82 -14.99
CA TRP A 38 10.79 -18.41 -14.71
C TRP A 38 9.47 -18.23 -13.95
N LEU A 39 8.41 -18.96 -14.33
CA LEU A 39 7.15 -18.93 -13.58
C LEU A 39 7.32 -19.43 -12.13
N SER A 40 8.17 -20.44 -11.89
CA SER A 40 8.46 -20.93 -10.53
C SER A 40 9.26 -19.90 -9.73
N GLU A 41 10.30 -19.33 -10.33
CA GLU A 41 11.14 -18.29 -9.73
C GLU A 41 10.30 -17.05 -9.37
N GLU A 42 9.43 -16.60 -10.27
CA GLU A 42 8.48 -15.51 -10.04
C GLU A 42 7.51 -15.84 -8.90
N ASN A 43 6.91 -17.04 -8.90
CA ASN A 43 5.98 -17.45 -7.84
C ASN A 43 6.66 -17.58 -6.47
N GLU A 44 7.87 -18.13 -6.41
CA GLU A 44 8.68 -18.20 -5.20
C GLU A 44 9.00 -16.80 -4.69
N TYR A 45 9.41 -15.89 -5.59
CA TYR A 45 9.65 -14.49 -5.26
C TYR A 45 8.40 -13.83 -4.67
N LEU A 46 7.26 -13.89 -5.37
CA LEU A 46 6.01 -13.28 -4.92
C LEU A 46 5.51 -13.89 -3.61
N THR A 47 5.66 -15.20 -3.42
CA THR A 47 5.25 -15.88 -2.19
C THR A 47 6.11 -15.44 -1.01
N ALA A 48 7.43 -15.37 -1.18
CA ALA A 48 8.35 -14.91 -0.16
C ALA A 48 8.09 -13.44 0.24
N HIS A 49 7.73 -12.59 -0.72
CA HIS A 49 7.48 -11.16 -0.50
C HIS A 49 6.05 -10.84 -0.07
N SER A 50 5.11 -11.79 -0.18
CA SER A 50 3.72 -11.60 0.26
C SER A 50 3.55 -11.55 1.78
N CYS A 51 4.52 -12.07 2.54
CA CYS A 51 4.43 -12.18 3.99
C CYS A 51 5.53 -11.34 4.64
N LYS A 52 5.16 -10.20 5.23
CA LYS A 52 6.06 -9.51 6.17
C LYS A 52 6.37 -10.44 7.34
N PRO A 53 7.60 -10.48 7.86
CA PRO A 53 7.94 -11.28 9.02
C PRO A 53 6.94 -11.00 10.16
N GLU A 54 6.39 -12.06 10.75
CA GLU A 54 5.38 -11.94 11.82
C GLU A 54 5.93 -11.11 12.99
N GLU A 55 7.21 -11.27 13.30
CA GLU A 55 7.92 -10.54 14.34
C GLU A 55 7.99 -9.02 14.06
N GLU A 56 8.34 -8.61 12.84
CA GLU A 56 8.34 -7.18 12.46
C GLU A 56 6.94 -6.60 12.54
N THR A 57 5.92 -7.38 12.19
CA THR A 57 4.51 -6.95 12.27
C THR A 57 4.08 -6.71 13.71
N LEU A 58 4.48 -7.58 14.64
CA LEU A 58 4.19 -7.44 16.06
C LEU A 58 4.96 -6.28 16.71
N GLN A 59 6.22 -6.08 16.32
CA GLN A 59 7.02 -4.93 16.78
C GLN A 59 6.42 -3.61 16.29
N MET A 60 6.01 -3.52 15.02
CA MET A 60 5.31 -2.36 14.48
C MET A 60 3.99 -2.09 15.19
N GLU A 61 3.21 -3.13 15.48
CA GLU A 61 1.96 -3.01 16.25
C GLU A 61 2.23 -2.49 17.67
N TYR A 62 3.23 -3.07 18.34
CA TYR A 62 3.66 -2.66 19.67
C TYR A 62 4.08 -1.20 19.71
N TRP A 63 4.93 -0.77 18.77
CA TRP A 63 5.36 0.61 18.63
C TRP A 63 4.18 1.56 18.42
N GLN A 64 3.26 1.23 17.50
CA GLN A 64 2.09 2.05 17.23
C GLN A 64 1.16 2.16 18.44
N LYS A 65 1.04 1.09 19.24
CA LYS A 65 0.26 1.08 20.48
C LYS A 65 0.89 1.90 21.58
N LEU A 66 2.22 1.89 21.70
CA LEU A 66 2.95 2.77 22.61
C LEU A 66 2.77 4.26 22.24
N VAL A 67 2.80 4.61 20.95
CA VAL A 67 2.50 5.98 20.47
C VAL A 67 1.08 6.39 20.86
N ASN A 68 0.10 5.50 20.63
CA ASN A 68 -1.29 5.78 20.99
C ASN A 68 -1.47 5.92 22.51
N MET A 69 -0.81 5.08 23.31
CA MET A 69 -0.84 5.14 24.77
C MET A 69 -0.31 6.48 25.29
N ASP A 70 0.80 6.98 24.72
CA ASP A 70 1.35 8.30 25.05
C ASP A 70 0.38 9.44 24.68
N ALA A 71 -0.27 9.37 23.52
CA ALA A 71 -1.28 10.34 23.10
C ALA A 71 -2.53 10.32 24.01
N SER A 72 -3.02 9.13 24.36
CA SER A 72 -4.14 8.91 25.29
C SER A 72 -3.80 9.47 26.69
N TRP A 73 -2.56 9.27 27.16
CA TRP A 73 -2.08 9.81 28.43
C TRP A 73 -2.03 11.34 28.42
N LYS A 74 -1.49 11.97 27.37
CA LYS A 74 -1.48 13.44 27.22
C LYS A 74 -2.90 14.01 27.24
N HIS A 75 -3.82 13.40 26.51
CA HIS A 75 -5.22 13.80 26.49
C HIS A 75 -5.90 13.66 27.87
N LEU A 76 -5.62 12.58 28.60
CA LEU A 76 -6.09 12.40 29.97
C LEU A 76 -5.52 13.47 30.91
N SER A 77 -4.22 13.79 30.79
CA SER A 77 -3.59 14.82 31.62
C SER A 77 -4.19 16.21 31.39
N ASP A 78 -4.48 16.56 30.13
CA ASP A 78 -5.12 17.81 29.76
C ASP A 78 -6.53 17.90 30.35
N LEU A 79 -7.33 16.83 30.21
CA LEU A 79 -8.67 16.76 30.80
C LEU A 79 -8.62 16.86 32.33
N THR A 80 -7.68 16.14 32.97
CA THR A 80 -7.50 16.16 34.43
C THR A 80 -7.17 17.58 34.92
N TRP A 81 -6.27 18.28 34.22
CA TRP A 81 -5.93 19.67 34.53
C TRP A 81 -7.14 20.62 34.38
N THR A 82 -7.92 20.47 33.31
CA THR A 82 -9.10 21.32 33.07
C THR A 82 -10.22 21.12 34.10
N VAL A 83 -10.42 19.88 34.58
CA VAL A 83 -11.38 19.56 35.66
C VAL A 83 -10.89 20.16 37.00
N ALA A 84 -9.61 20.01 37.33
CA ALA A 84 -9.03 20.53 38.57
C ALA A 84 -9.08 22.07 38.66
N THR A 85 -8.81 22.76 37.55
CA THR A 85 -8.79 24.24 37.50
C THR A 85 -10.18 24.84 37.71
N LEU A 86 -11.23 24.18 37.22
CA LEU A 86 -12.62 24.64 37.37
C LEU A 86 -13.12 24.49 38.82
N SER A 87 -12.75 23.38 39.47
CA SER A 87 -13.09 23.11 40.88
C SER A 87 -12.52 24.19 41.81
N SER A 88 -11.35 24.75 41.49
CA SER A 88 -10.71 25.80 42.27
C SER A 88 -11.27 27.22 42.03
N ALA A 89 -12.01 27.46 40.94
CA ALA A 89 -12.47 28.79 40.53
C ALA A 89 -13.97 29.06 40.81
N ALA A 90 -14.69 28.09 41.39
CA ALA A 90 -16.14 28.17 41.59
C ALA A 90 -16.54 29.25 42.61
N THR A 91 -16.89 30.44 42.11
CA THR A 91 -17.59 31.49 42.87
C THR A 91 -19.10 31.24 42.77
N SER A 92 -19.79 31.40 43.90
CA SER A 92 -21.15 30.94 44.29
C SER A 92 -22.38 31.37 43.43
N SER A 93 -22.27 31.55 42.12
CA SER A 93 -23.46 31.77 41.29
C SER A 93 -23.30 31.15 39.91
N PHE A 94 -24.09 30.11 39.58
CA PHE A 94 -24.65 29.75 38.25
C PHE A 94 -25.07 28.26 38.19
N ILE A 95 -26.29 27.90 38.62
CA ILE A 95 -26.56 26.51 39.09
C ILE A 95 -27.18 25.52 38.06
N GLN A 96 -27.44 25.84 36.79
CA GLN A 96 -28.13 24.84 35.92
C GLN A 96 -27.50 24.52 34.55
N LYS A 97 -26.96 25.49 33.81
CA LYS A 97 -26.18 25.20 32.59
C LYS A 97 -24.83 24.54 32.90
N ASP A 98 -24.35 24.71 34.12
CA ASP A 98 -23.03 24.25 34.57
C ASP A 98 -23.01 22.74 34.92
N ILE A 99 -24.14 22.19 35.37
CA ILE A 99 -24.24 20.75 35.71
C ILE A 99 -24.05 19.90 34.45
N ALA A 100 -24.73 20.22 33.36
CA ALA A 100 -24.59 19.48 32.10
C ALA A 100 -23.18 19.61 31.50
N ALA A 101 -22.57 20.79 31.60
CA ALA A 101 -21.19 21.02 31.15
C ALA A 101 -20.17 20.27 32.02
N THR A 102 -20.40 20.20 33.33
CA THR A 102 -19.57 19.46 34.29
C THR A 102 -19.71 17.95 34.06
N MET A 103 -20.94 17.44 33.92
CA MET A 103 -21.19 16.03 33.61
C MET A 103 -20.56 15.61 32.27
N HIS A 104 -20.60 16.46 31.25
CA HIS A 104 -19.97 16.17 29.97
C HIS A 104 -18.44 16.07 30.09
N LYS A 105 -17.80 16.98 30.84
CA LYS A 105 -16.35 16.94 31.09
C LYS A 105 -15.94 15.73 31.92
N GLU A 106 -16.72 15.39 32.95
CA GLU A 106 -16.52 14.18 33.74
C GLU A 106 -16.63 12.93 32.88
N MET A 107 -17.65 12.86 32.02
CA MET A 107 -17.82 11.75 31.07
C MET A 107 -16.65 11.65 30.08
N MET A 108 -16.14 12.78 29.58
CA MET A 108 -14.94 12.81 28.74
C MET A 108 -13.69 12.33 29.48
N HIS A 109 -13.55 12.67 30.77
CA HIS A 109 -12.46 12.19 31.62
C HIS A 109 -12.53 10.67 31.85
N CYS A 110 -13.73 10.16 32.17
CA CYS A 110 -13.97 8.72 32.27
C CYS A 110 -13.63 7.99 30.96
N HIS A 111 -14.10 8.48 29.82
CA HIS A 111 -13.79 7.89 28.52
C HIS A 111 -12.29 7.94 28.19
N ALA A 112 -11.60 9.03 28.52
CA ALA A 112 -10.15 9.13 28.33
C ALA A 112 -9.41 8.12 29.21
N THR A 113 -9.85 7.93 30.46
CA THR A 113 -9.29 6.94 31.39
C THR A 113 -9.49 5.52 30.86
N GLU A 114 -10.71 5.18 30.45
CA GLU A 114 -11.03 3.87 29.88
C GLU A 114 -10.21 3.58 28.60
N ASN A 115 -10.00 4.58 27.75
CA ASN A 115 -9.18 4.43 26.55
C ASN A 115 -7.71 4.19 26.89
N PHE A 116 -7.16 4.95 27.84
CA PHE A 116 -5.80 4.73 28.32
C PHE A 116 -5.61 3.32 28.93
N GLU A 117 -6.57 2.85 29.73
CA GLU A 117 -6.53 1.49 30.30
C GLU A 117 -6.60 0.39 29.22
N LYS A 118 -7.43 0.59 28.18
CA LYS A 118 -7.50 -0.32 27.03
C LYS A 118 -6.17 -0.37 26.29
N ASP A 119 -5.57 0.78 26.00
CA ASP A 119 -4.26 0.86 25.34
C ASP A 119 -3.17 0.20 26.19
N LEU A 120 -3.15 0.46 27.49
CA LEU A 120 -2.20 -0.15 28.43
C LEU A 120 -2.32 -1.68 28.44
N LYS A 121 -3.54 -2.22 28.44
CA LYS A 121 -3.77 -3.67 28.41
C LYS A 121 -3.24 -4.32 27.13
N ILE A 122 -3.44 -3.68 25.98
CA ILE A 122 -2.92 -4.16 24.69
C ILE A 122 -1.39 -4.11 24.68
N VAL A 123 -0.78 -3.03 25.17
CA VAL A 123 0.68 -2.89 25.29
C VAL A 123 1.27 -3.97 26.20
N GLN A 124 0.59 -4.32 27.31
CA GLN A 124 1.03 -5.40 28.21
C GLN A 124 0.96 -6.78 27.54
N ASP A 125 -0.11 -7.08 26.80
CA ASP A 125 -0.24 -8.32 26.04
C ASP A 125 0.87 -8.47 24.99
N LEU A 126 1.11 -7.41 24.22
CA LEU A 126 2.17 -7.39 23.19
C LEU A 126 3.57 -7.55 23.79
N LYS A 127 3.84 -7.00 24.98
CA LYS A 127 5.12 -7.24 25.69
C LYS A 127 5.33 -8.70 26.03
N VAL A 128 4.27 -9.39 26.50
CA VAL A 128 4.35 -10.81 26.82
C VAL A 128 4.64 -11.63 25.57
N ARG A 129 3.97 -11.30 24.46
CA ARG A 129 4.15 -11.97 23.17
C ARG A 129 5.56 -11.76 22.59
N LEU A 130 6.10 -10.55 22.69
CA LEU A 130 7.44 -10.19 22.21
C LEU A 130 8.57 -10.53 23.21
N GLY A 131 8.24 -10.98 24.43
CA GLY A 131 9.25 -11.29 25.47
C GLY A 131 10.00 -10.07 26.02
N ILE A 132 9.44 -8.87 25.88
CA ILE A 132 10.10 -7.60 26.26
C ILE A 132 9.95 -7.34 27.76
N MET A 133 11.07 -7.23 28.48
CA MET A 133 11.07 -6.93 29.92
C MET A 133 10.96 -5.43 30.26
N LYS A 134 11.59 -4.55 29.47
CA LYS A 134 11.60 -3.10 29.69
C LYS A 134 10.79 -2.41 28.60
N CYS A 135 9.87 -1.51 28.98
CA CYS A 135 9.13 -0.70 28.01
C CYS A 135 10.10 0.07 27.11
N TRP A 136 9.82 0.08 25.81
CA TRP A 136 10.53 0.97 24.88
C TRP A 136 10.21 2.42 25.18
N VAL A 137 11.26 3.24 25.21
CA VAL A 137 11.23 4.69 25.38
C VAL A 137 11.75 5.33 24.09
N PRO A 138 11.35 6.56 23.75
CA PRO A 138 11.86 7.23 22.56
C PRO A 138 13.38 7.33 22.42
N GLU A 139 14.13 7.18 23.51
CA GLU A 139 15.60 7.18 23.51
C GLU A 139 16.21 5.81 23.18
N ASP A 140 15.45 4.71 23.24
CA ASP A 140 15.95 3.36 22.99
C ASP A 140 16.13 3.11 21.48
N GLU A 141 17.17 2.35 21.10
CA GLU A 141 17.46 2.02 19.70
C GLU A 141 16.33 1.22 19.04
N GLU A 142 15.73 0.28 19.77
CA GLU A 142 14.61 -0.57 19.31
C GLU A 142 13.37 0.27 18.96
N TRP A 143 13.14 1.35 19.70
CA TRP A 143 12.05 2.29 19.41
C TRP A 143 12.28 3.04 18.10
N GLN A 144 13.50 3.56 17.90
CA GLN A 144 13.84 4.32 16.71
C GLN A 144 13.87 3.42 15.46
N ALA A 145 14.48 2.24 15.56
CA ALA A 145 14.53 1.26 14.48
C ALA A 145 13.12 0.84 14.04
N THR A 146 12.23 0.52 14.99
CA THR A 146 10.85 0.17 14.67
C THR A 146 10.06 1.36 14.12
N GLY A 147 10.31 2.56 14.63
CA GLY A 147 9.75 3.79 14.08
C GLY A 147 10.11 3.98 12.60
N HIS A 148 11.38 3.76 12.24
CA HIS A 148 11.84 3.78 10.85
C HIS A 148 11.18 2.68 10.01
N LEU A 149 11.01 1.47 10.54
CA LEU A 149 10.29 0.39 9.86
C LEU A 149 8.83 0.77 9.59
N VAL A 150 8.13 1.35 10.56
CA VAL A 150 6.75 1.82 10.41
C VAL A 150 6.65 2.92 9.35
N THR A 151 7.58 3.89 9.34
CA THR A 151 7.59 4.95 8.31
C THR A 151 7.86 4.38 6.92
N ASN A 152 8.81 3.45 6.78
CA ASN A 152 9.12 2.81 5.52
C ASN A 152 7.94 1.95 5.02
N CYS A 153 7.27 1.23 5.92
CA CYS A 153 6.06 0.46 5.58
C CYS A 153 4.92 1.37 5.11
N LYS A 154 4.73 2.54 5.73
CA LYS A 154 3.75 3.53 5.29
C LYS A 154 4.09 4.08 3.91
N TYR A 155 5.37 4.39 3.67
CA TYR A 155 5.87 4.82 2.36
C TYR A 155 5.61 3.76 1.28
N GLN A 156 6.01 2.52 1.53
CA GLN A 156 5.76 1.39 0.62
C GLN A 156 4.27 1.21 0.33
N HIS A 157 3.41 1.28 1.36
CA HIS A 157 1.97 1.16 1.18
C HIS A 157 1.39 2.28 0.32
N CYS A 158 1.82 3.53 0.52
CA CYS A 158 1.42 4.65 -0.32
C CYS A 158 1.90 4.49 -1.76
N LEU A 159 3.11 3.94 -1.96
CA LEU A 159 3.66 3.64 -3.29
C LEU A 159 2.82 2.55 -3.99
N ASP A 160 2.49 1.46 -3.31
CA ASP A 160 1.68 0.38 -3.88
C ASP A 160 0.26 0.84 -4.23
N GLN A 161 -0.34 1.67 -3.39
CA GLN A 161 -1.63 2.30 -3.69
C GLN A 161 -1.53 3.16 -4.95
N LEU A 162 -0.50 4.00 -5.07
CA LEU A 162 -0.29 4.86 -6.23
C LEU A 162 -0.10 4.01 -7.51
N LYS A 163 0.73 2.95 -7.45
CA LYS A 163 0.91 1.97 -8.52
C LYS A 163 -0.41 1.38 -8.98
N SER A 164 -1.19 0.86 -8.04
CA SER A 164 -2.46 0.20 -8.34
C SER A 164 -3.44 1.11 -9.08
N LEU A 165 -3.48 2.40 -8.71
CA LEU A 165 -4.34 3.39 -9.37
C LEU A 165 -3.89 3.71 -10.79
N ILE A 166 -2.57 3.82 -11.01
CA ILE A 166 -2.00 4.08 -12.34
C ILE A 166 -2.25 2.88 -13.26
N VAL A 167 -1.99 1.65 -12.79
CA VAL A 167 -2.27 0.42 -13.54
C VAL A 167 -3.75 0.35 -13.90
N ALA A 168 -4.65 0.65 -12.95
CA ALA A 168 -6.08 0.69 -13.20
C ALA A 168 -6.45 1.72 -14.28
N GLN A 169 -5.88 2.93 -14.22
CA GLN A 169 -6.12 3.97 -15.23
C GLN A 169 -5.64 3.53 -16.63
N ILE A 170 -4.46 2.93 -16.75
CA ILE A 170 -3.93 2.42 -18.02
C ILE A 170 -4.87 1.36 -18.60
N LEU A 171 -5.34 0.41 -17.78
CA LEU A 171 -6.30 -0.61 -18.19
C LEU A 171 -7.65 -0.04 -18.61
N GLU A 172 -8.11 1.03 -17.96
CA GLU A 172 -9.33 1.75 -18.34
C GLU A 172 -9.19 2.46 -19.69
N LEU A 173 -8.05 3.12 -19.93
CA LEU A 173 -7.75 3.74 -21.22
C LEU A 173 -7.69 2.69 -22.34
N LEU A 174 -7.07 1.54 -22.08
CA LEU A 174 -7.01 0.43 -23.03
C LEU A 174 -8.43 -0.07 -23.38
N LYS A 175 -9.30 -0.23 -22.37
CA LYS A 175 -10.71 -0.62 -22.57
C LYS A 175 -11.49 0.43 -23.38
N MET A 176 -11.24 1.72 -23.15
CA MET A 176 -11.87 2.80 -23.91
C MET A 176 -11.50 2.74 -25.40
N ASN A 177 -10.26 2.38 -25.70
CA ASN A 177 -9.72 2.30 -27.06
C ASN A 177 -10.11 1.00 -27.80
N GLN A 178 -10.79 0.06 -27.15
CA GLN A 178 -11.20 -1.20 -27.75
C GLN A 178 -12.45 -1.03 -28.64
N ALA A 179 -12.38 -1.55 -29.87
CA ALA A 179 -13.50 -1.55 -30.81
C ALA A 179 -14.67 -2.42 -30.28
N GLY A 180 -15.91 -1.92 -30.39
CA GLY A 180 -17.12 -2.59 -29.89
C GLY A 180 -17.67 -2.04 -28.56
N THR A 181 -17.01 -1.04 -27.98
CA THR A 181 -17.44 -0.39 -26.73
C THR A 181 -18.62 0.55 -27.00
N GLY A 182 -19.81 0.19 -26.51
CA GLY A 182 -21.01 1.01 -26.70
C GLY A 182 -20.93 2.36 -25.97
N TYR A 183 -21.60 3.39 -26.51
CA TYR A 183 -21.58 4.77 -25.99
C TYR A 183 -21.81 4.90 -24.47
N LYS A 184 -22.73 4.10 -23.92
CA LYS A 184 -23.01 4.08 -22.47
C LYS A 184 -21.79 3.63 -21.66
N LEU A 185 -21.07 2.60 -22.12
CA LEU A 185 -19.87 2.09 -21.47
C LEU A 185 -18.74 3.13 -21.55
N CYS A 186 -18.53 3.78 -22.70
CA CYS A 186 -17.57 4.88 -22.82
C CYS A 186 -17.85 6.01 -21.83
N LYS A 187 -19.12 6.37 -21.61
CA LYS A 187 -19.50 7.39 -20.62
C LYS A 187 -19.16 6.97 -19.19
N HIS A 188 -19.33 5.69 -18.85
CA HIS A 188 -18.94 5.17 -17.54
C HIS A 188 -17.42 5.14 -17.37
N ILE A 189 -16.67 4.73 -18.39
CA ILE A 189 -15.20 4.76 -18.39
C ILE A 189 -14.70 6.20 -18.22
N ALA A 190 -15.24 7.18 -18.96
CA ALA A 190 -14.87 8.58 -18.81
C ALA A 190 -15.13 9.12 -17.38
N LYS A 191 -16.23 8.68 -16.73
CA LYS A 191 -16.51 9.04 -15.34
C LYS A 191 -15.53 8.37 -14.38
N ALA A 192 -15.16 7.11 -14.62
CA ALA A 192 -14.18 6.38 -13.84
C ALA A 192 -12.80 7.03 -13.93
N LEU A 193 -12.33 7.35 -15.14
CA LEU A 193 -11.07 8.07 -15.37
C LEU A 193 -11.00 9.40 -14.61
N LYS A 194 -12.09 10.18 -14.60
CA LYS A 194 -12.14 11.43 -13.82
C LYS A 194 -12.04 11.19 -12.31
N ALA A 195 -12.70 10.16 -11.80
CA ALA A 195 -12.63 9.80 -10.38
C ALA A 195 -11.23 9.28 -10.01
N HIS A 196 -10.63 8.47 -10.88
CA HIS A 196 -9.27 7.95 -10.70
C HIS A 196 -8.21 9.05 -10.74
N SER A 197 -8.31 10.03 -11.64
CA SER A 197 -7.39 11.18 -11.63
C SER A 197 -7.40 11.92 -10.28
N ALA A 198 -8.58 12.13 -9.67
CA ALA A 198 -8.67 12.72 -8.33
C ALA A 198 -8.10 11.80 -7.23
N ALA A 199 -8.28 10.48 -7.36
CA ALA A 199 -7.69 9.50 -6.45
C ALA A 199 -6.16 9.48 -6.54
N ILE A 200 -5.59 9.57 -7.74
CA ILE A 200 -4.15 9.65 -7.98
C ILE A 200 -3.56 10.89 -7.36
N HIS A 201 -4.18 12.07 -7.51
CA HIS A 201 -3.72 13.28 -6.80
C HIS A 201 -3.69 13.09 -5.29
N THR A 202 -4.72 12.45 -4.73
CA THR A 202 -4.79 12.20 -3.27
C THR A 202 -3.72 11.22 -2.82
N SER A 203 -3.53 10.13 -3.55
CA SER A 203 -2.53 9.10 -3.28
C SER A 203 -1.11 9.65 -3.45
N LEU A 204 -0.87 10.50 -4.46
CA LEU A 204 0.40 11.18 -4.68
C LEU A 204 0.76 12.12 -3.52
N ASN A 205 -0.21 12.87 -2.99
CA ASN A 205 -0.01 13.71 -1.81
C ASN A 205 0.35 12.87 -0.58
N GLN A 206 -0.31 11.73 -0.39
CA GLN A 206 0.00 10.80 0.71
C GLN A 206 1.40 10.20 0.55
N PHE A 207 1.76 9.80 -0.67
CA PHE A 207 3.11 9.33 -1.01
C PHE A 207 4.17 10.38 -0.71
N ASN A 208 4.01 11.62 -1.21
CA ASN A 208 4.97 12.70 -0.98
C ASN A 208 5.10 13.07 0.50
N THR A 209 4.00 12.98 1.26
CA THR A 209 4.00 13.17 2.72
C THR A 209 4.78 12.06 3.42
N ALA A 210 4.55 10.80 3.05
CA ALA A 210 5.26 9.65 3.60
C ALA A 210 6.76 9.64 3.21
N ALA A 211 7.08 10.00 1.97
CA ALA A 211 8.44 10.13 1.46
C ALA A 211 9.26 11.15 2.23
N HIS A 212 8.64 12.28 2.60
CA HIS A 212 9.28 13.31 3.43
C HIS A 212 9.44 12.89 4.90
N ALA A 213 8.57 12.03 5.41
CA ALA A 213 8.65 11.49 6.76
C ALA A 213 9.72 10.39 6.93
N CYS A 214 10.24 9.83 5.84
CA CYS A 214 11.32 8.85 5.87
C CYS A 214 12.66 9.50 6.23
N SER A 215 13.57 8.70 6.80
CA SER A 215 14.93 9.12 7.15
C SER A 215 15.92 8.15 6.49
N PRO A 216 16.63 8.56 5.41
CA PRO A 216 16.64 9.89 4.78
C PRO A 216 15.34 10.19 3.99
N PRO A 217 15.03 11.48 3.74
CA PRO A 217 13.88 11.87 2.91
C PRO A 217 14.03 11.36 1.48
N HIS A 218 12.97 10.75 0.95
CA HIS A 218 12.94 10.27 -0.43
C HIS A 218 12.55 11.39 -1.43
N PRO A 219 12.95 11.26 -2.72
CA PRO A 219 12.50 12.17 -3.77
C PRO A 219 10.97 12.21 -3.87
N GLN A 220 10.43 13.41 -4.09
CA GLN A 220 9.00 13.62 -4.32
C GLN A 220 8.69 13.49 -5.82
N LEU A 221 7.46 13.05 -6.12
CA LEU A 221 6.97 12.93 -7.48
C LEU A 221 5.93 14.01 -7.76
N THR A 222 6.00 14.61 -8.94
CA THR A 222 4.99 15.52 -9.47
C THR A 222 3.91 14.76 -10.24
N PHE A 223 2.75 15.38 -10.41
CA PHE A 223 1.66 14.73 -11.16
C PHE A 223 2.01 14.59 -12.63
N GLU A 224 2.72 15.56 -13.20
CA GLU A 224 3.24 15.52 -14.56
C GLU A 224 4.17 14.33 -14.78
N GLU A 225 5.15 14.11 -13.90
CA GLU A 225 6.03 12.94 -13.95
C GLU A 225 5.22 11.63 -13.85
N VAL A 226 4.21 11.57 -12.97
CA VAL A 226 3.34 10.39 -12.84
C VAL A 226 2.53 10.12 -14.10
N MET A 227 2.07 11.17 -14.79
CA MET A 227 1.33 11.05 -16.04
C MET A 227 2.23 10.71 -17.24
N GLU A 228 3.50 11.10 -17.19
CA GLU A 228 4.51 10.72 -18.19
C GLU A 228 4.87 9.24 -18.11
N TYR A 229 4.74 8.61 -16.94
CA TYR A 229 4.79 7.15 -16.75
C TYR A 229 3.57 6.45 -17.37
N THR A 230 3.50 6.49 -18.69
CA THR A 230 2.44 5.85 -19.50
C THR A 230 2.68 4.35 -19.70
N PHE A 231 3.87 3.85 -19.35
CA PHE A 231 4.26 2.46 -19.45
C PHE A 231 4.66 1.91 -18.09
N LEU A 232 4.17 0.70 -17.76
CA LEU A 232 4.40 0.06 -16.45
C LEU A 232 5.89 -0.05 -16.09
N ALA A 233 6.76 -0.28 -17.07
CA ALA A 233 8.20 -0.45 -16.83
C ALA A 233 8.91 0.83 -16.37
N ASP A 234 8.36 2.02 -16.64
CA ASP A 234 8.94 3.27 -16.14
C ASP A 234 8.62 3.50 -14.65
N PHE A 235 7.51 2.90 -14.17
CA PHE A 235 7.13 2.95 -12.76
C PHE A 235 7.86 1.90 -11.91
N ASP A 236 8.33 0.81 -12.54
CA ASP A 236 9.22 -0.15 -11.89
C ASP A 236 10.56 0.48 -11.49
N LEU A 237 10.97 1.59 -12.13
CA LEU A 237 12.13 2.39 -11.72
C LEU A 237 12.01 2.95 -10.30
N LEU A 238 10.77 3.15 -9.80
CA LEU A 238 10.49 3.58 -8.42
C LEU A 238 10.56 2.43 -7.41
N HIS A 239 10.62 1.18 -7.86
CA HIS A 239 10.83 0.01 -7.01
C HIS A 239 12.31 -0.15 -6.61
N ASN A 240 13.23 0.28 -7.48
CA ASN A 240 14.68 0.05 -7.36
C ASN A 240 15.34 0.73 -6.14
N THR A 241 14.64 1.60 -5.41
CA THR A 241 15.17 2.22 -4.19
C THR A 241 15.01 1.39 -2.92
N THR A 242 14.19 0.33 -2.90
CA THR A 242 13.74 -0.21 -1.60
C THR A 242 13.79 -1.73 -1.43
N HIS A 243 13.77 -2.54 -2.47
CA HIS A 243 13.99 -3.99 -2.37
C HIS A 243 14.66 -4.48 -3.65
N GLU A 244 15.62 -5.41 -3.48
CA GLU A 244 16.32 -6.21 -4.50
C GLU A 244 15.94 -5.89 -5.94
N ASP A 245 16.90 -5.38 -6.72
CA ASP A 245 16.69 -4.93 -8.10
C ASP A 245 16.16 -6.07 -9.00
N ILE A 246 14.83 -6.22 -9.02
CA ILE A 246 14.11 -7.22 -9.81
C ILE A 246 14.42 -7.03 -11.30
N SER A 247 14.84 -5.83 -11.72
CA SER A 247 15.24 -5.58 -13.10
C SER A 247 16.44 -6.43 -13.56
N GLN A 248 17.20 -7.00 -12.62
CA GLN A 248 18.28 -7.96 -12.91
C GLN A 248 17.78 -9.39 -13.14
N GLN A 249 16.53 -9.70 -12.77
CA GLN A 249 15.95 -11.02 -12.99
C GLN A 249 15.54 -11.16 -14.46
N PRO A 250 15.96 -12.24 -15.15
CA PRO A 250 15.71 -12.39 -16.58
C PRO A 250 14.20 -12.44 -16.90
N TRP A 251 13.39 -13.00 -15.98
CA TRP A 251 11.94 -13.11 -16.13
C TRP A 251 11.18 -11.79 -15.97
N ALA A 252 11.77 -10.77 -15.34
CA ALA A 252 11.14 -9.47 -15.11
C ALA A 252 11.36 -8.47 -16.26
N THR A 253 12.18 -8.83 -17.25
CA THR A 253 12.41 -7.96 -18.41
C THR A 253 11.16 -7.91 -19.31
N PRO A 254 10.82 -6.75 -19.90
CA PRO A 254 9.61 -6.62 -20.73
C PRO A 254 9.52 -7.65 -21.87
N ALA A 255 10.67 -8.00 -22.45
CA ALA A 255 10.73 -8.99 -23.52
C ALA A 255 10.51 -10.42 -23.01
N ALA A 256 11.04 -10.78 -21.84
CA ALA A 256 10.77 -12.08 -21.22
C ALA A 256 9.30 -12.22 -20.77
N CYS A 257 8.71 -11.16 -20.20
CA CYS A 257 7.28 -11.13 -19.87
C CYS A 257 6.41 -11.34 -21.12
N ALA A 258 6.70 -10.65 -22.22
CA ALA A 258 5.98 -10.84 -23.48
C ALA A 258 6.12 -12.27 -24.03
N ALA A 259 7.29 -12.89 -23.86
CA ALA A 259 7.52 -14.28 -24.23
C ALA A 259 6.72 -15.26 -23.36
N MET A 260 6.68 -15.02 -22.04
CA MET A 260 5.87 -15.81 -21.09
C MET A 260 4.38 -15.67 -21.38
N ASP A 261 3.87 -14.46 -21.60
CA ASP A 261 2.49 -14.20 -21.98
C ASP A 261 2.11 -14.96 -23.25
N GLN A 262 2.98 -14.96 -24.25
CA GLN A 262 2.76 -15.67 -25.50
C GLN A 262 2.82 -17.19 -25.33
N TYR A 263 3.68 -17.71 -24.44
CA TYR A 263 3.78 -19.13 -24.12
C TYR A 263 2.56 -19.65 -23.33
N PHE A 264 2.09 -18.90 -22.34
CA PHE A 264 0.97 -19.28 -21.47
C PHE A 264 -0.40 -18.83 -22.01
N LYS A 265 -0.45 -18.13 -23.14
CA LYS A 265 -1.69 -17.71 -23.78
C LYS A 265 -2.60 -18.93 -24.02
N PRO A 266 -3.79 -18.99 -23.40
CA PRO A 266 -4.67 -20.13 -23.58
C PRO A 266 -5.12 -20.17 -25.04
N THR A 267 -4.88 -21.29 -25.70
CA THR A 267 -5.52 -21.65 -26.96
C THR A 267 -7.01 -21.88 -26.68
N MET A 268 -7.80 -20.81 -26.71
CA MET A 268 -9.28 -20.89 -26.75
C MET A 268 -9.77 -21.20 -28.16
#